data_AF-A0A3D0ZEK1-F1
#
_entry.id   AF-A0A3D0ZEK1-F1
#
_cell.length_a   1.000
_cell.length_b   1.000
_cell.length_c   1.000
_cell.angle_alpha   90.00
_cell.angle_beta   90.00
_cell.angle_gamma   90.00
#
_symmetry.space_group_name_H-M   'P 1'
#
loop_
_entity.id
_entity.type
_entity.pdbx_description
1 polymer ?
#
loop_
_entity_poly.entity_id
_entity_poly.type
_entity_poly.pdbx_seq_one_letter_code
_entity_poly.pdbx_strand_id
1 'polypeptide(L)'
;MKRCVFLVAVVLCAVSCGKGGENVALEEAVFVPAGNESVLAEGEEREALVRALENIAELERAGAFSGGLGIRESVIRESLGDFSGAVFAAFKELAWAYGGGLIQREELEEGLDRAAALEGISGRTARGVLDFVHGRWAEARVVFDSLDDGVELDSFVRWMILCCALEIDRNDRQAASAYRAIRARYAKFPEYWFRGARFFSGVIAAEYAERCVALAPGGPFAEECRGILAVCVGIDPKDASALRCRSEIESLISDSVNRGEPGLLAPLFPLIALPDNSYTVYAAGAMRALAAVPRFADYFREEAARSSGRLAERLAYICGAAL
;
A
#
# COMPACT_ATOMS: atom_id res chain seq x y z
N MET A 1 16.40 -17.18 -27.09
CA MET A 1 15.59 -16.57 -26.00
C MET A 1 16.28 -15.31 -25.54
N LYS A 2 15.74 -14.12 -25.84
CA LYS A 2 16.20 -12.86 -25.24
C LYS A 2 15.63 -12.81 -23.81
N ARG A 3 16.49 -12.73 -22.79
CA ARG A 3 16.20 -13.03 -21.37
C ARG A 3 15.50 -11.89 -20.62
N CYS A 4 14.90 -12.24 -19.48
CA CYS A 4 14.11 -11.39 -18.56
C CYS A 4 14.93 -10.34 -17.79
N VAL A 5 16.24 -10.22 -18.02
CA VAL A 5 17.07 -9.05 -17.62
C VAL A 5 16.40 -7.70 -17.96
N PHE A 6 15.53 -7.68 -18.99
CA PHE A 6 14.70 -6.54 -19.34
C PHE A 6 13.69 -6.13 -18.25
N LEU A 7 13.15 -7.07 -17.47
CA LEU A 7 12.12 -6.83 -16.44
C LEU A 7 12.67 -5.97 -15.30
N VAL A 8 13.89 -6.27 -14.85
CA VAL A 8 14.59 -5.53 -13.78
C VAL A 8 14.91 -4.11 -14.24
N ALA A 9 15.40 -3.94 -15.47
CA ALA A 9 15.62 -2.62 -16.07
C ALA A 9 14.32 -1.83 -16.21
N VAL A 10 13.21 -2.50 -16.54
CA VAL A 10 11.89 -1.89 -16.67
C VAL A 10 11.33 -1.43 -15.32
N VAL A 11 11.46 -2.23 -14.26
CA VAL A 11 11.04 -1.85 -12.90
C VAL A 11 11.90 -0.71 -12.36
N LEU A 12 13.22 -0.76 -12.55
CA LEU A 12 14.14 0.32 -12.13
C LEU A 12 13.85 1.63 -12.87
N CYS A 13 13.58 1.59 -14.19
CA CYS A 13 13.20 2.78 -14.96
C CYS A 13 11.88 3.39 -14.46
N ALA A 14 10.86 2.57 -14.18
CA ALA A 14 9.57 3.05 -13.67
C ALA A 14 9.72 3.70 -12.28
N VAL A 15 10.47 3.09 -11.36
CA VAL A 15 10.65 3.62 -10.00
C VAL A 15 11.55 4.87 -9.98
N SER A 16 12.53 4.97 -10.89
CA SER A 16 13.43 6.14 -10.97
C SER A 16 12.80 7.39 -11.60
N CYS A 17 11.69 7.26 -12.35
CA CYS A 17 11.03 8.36 -13.04
C CYS A 17 9.92 9.04 -12.23
N GLY A 18 9.54 8.49 -11.07
CA GLY A 18 8.51 9.04 -10.19
C GLY A 18 8.84 10.45 -9.70
N LYS A 19 8.02 11.43 -10.06
CA LYS A 19 8.13 12.83 -9.60
C LYS A 19 7.55 12.96 -8.18
N GLY A 20 8.36 12.84 -7.15
CA GLY A 20 7.93 13.15 -5.79
C GLY A 20 9.04 12.89 -4.78
N GLY A 21 9.48 13.95 -4.09
CA GLY A 21 10.63 13.91 -3.21
C GLY A 21 10.40 13.06 -1.97
N GLU A 22 11.09 11.93 -1.92
CA GLU A 22 12.00 11.53 -0.86
C GLU A 22 12.97 10.56 -1.55
N ASN A 23 14.27 10.79 -1.41
CA ASN A 23 15.26 9.82 -1.87
C ASN A 23 15.05 8.55 -1.07
N VAL A 24 14.18 7.65 -1.53
CA VAL A 24 14.26 6.24 -1.16
C VAL A 24 15.61 5.84 -1.70
N ALA A 25 16.59 5.77 -0.80
CA ALA A 25 17.86 5.16 -1.10
C ALA A 25 17.53 3.74 -1.55
N LEU A 26 17.46 3.54 -2.86
CA LEU A 26 17.82 2.28 -3.48
C LEU A 26 19.28 2.07 -3.07
N GLU A 27 19.50 1.64 -1.82
CA GLU A 27 20.80 1.19 -1.33
C GLU A 27 21.30 0.23 -2.39
N GLU A 28 22.39 0.65 -3.04
CA GLU A 28 22.98 0.07 -4.24
C GLU A 28 22.62 -1.42 -4.33
N ALA A 29 21.55 -1.70 -5.09
CA ALA A 29 21.32 -3.06 -5.54
C ALA A 29 22.56 -3.34 -6.39
N VAL A 30 23.49 -4.13 -5.83
CA VAL A 30 24.71 -4.56 -6.51
C VAL A 30 24.23 -5.25 -7.78
N PHE A 31 24.22 -4.48 -8.87
CA PHE A 31 23.91 -4.95 -10.19
C PHE A 31 25.13 -5.76 -10.61
N VAL A 32 25.07 -7.06 -10.43
CA VAL A 32 25.98 -7.97 -11.13
C VAL A 32 25.41 -8.06 -12.55
N PRO A 33 26.06 -7.48 -13.57
CA PRO A 33 25.61 -7.63 -14.94
C PRO A 33 25.73 -9.11 -15.27
N ALA A 34 24.61 -9.81 -15.42
CA ALA A 34 24.62 -11.13 -16.01
C ALA A 34 25.17 -10.97 -17.43
N GLY A 35 26.39 -11.49 -17.65
CA GLY A 35 26.95 -11.60 -18.99
C GLY A 35 25.95 -12.27 -19.92
N ASN A 36 26.02 -11.96 -21.22
CA ASN A 36 25.07 -12.41 -22.26
C ASN A 36 24.86 -13.93 -22.35
N GLU A 37 25.59 -14.74 -21.58
CA GLU A 37 25.40 -16.16 -21.37
C GLU A 37 25.10 -16.44 -19.89
N SER A 38 23.85 -16.22 -19.45
CA SER A 38 23.37 -16.83 -18.20
C SER A 38 23.48 -18.36 -18.31
N VAL A 39 24.36 -18.92 -17.50
CA VAL A 39 24.35 -20.33 -17.13
C VAL A 39 23.32 -20.41 -16.00
N LEU A 40 22.41 -21.39 -16.03
CA LEU A 40 21.52 -21.61 -14.89
C LEU A 40 22.39 -21.98 -13.69
N ALA A 41 22.06 -21.46 -12.51
CA ALA A 41 22.83 -21.80 -11.32
C ALA A 41 22.76 -23.31 -11.02
N GLU A 42 23.92 -23.92 -10.80
CA GLU A 42 24.08 -25.34 -10.51
C GLU A 42 24.84 -25.55 -9.19
N GLY A 43 24.65 -26.71 -8.55
CA GLY A 43 25.39 -27.09 -7.34
C GLY A 43 25.25 -26.10 -6.18
N GLU A 44 26.38 -25.71 -5.58
CA GLU A 44 26.45 -24.83 -4.40
C GLU A 44 25.85 -23.44 -4.65
N GLU A 45 25.97 -22.92 -5.88
CA GLU A 45 25.39 -21.63 -6.26
C GLU A 45 23.86 -21.69 -6.21
N ARG A 46 23.28 -22.78 -6.73
CA ARG A 46 21.82 -23.00 -6.68
C ARG A 46 21.33 -23.03 -5.23
N GLU A 47 22.03 -23.75 -4.34
CA GLU A 47 21.66 -23.80 -2.93
C GLU A 47 21.76 -22.43 -2.23
N ALA A 48 22.79 -21.64 -2.55
CA ALA A 48 22.95 -20.30 -2.02
C ALA A 48 21.79 -19.38 -2.46
N LEU A 49 21.36 -19.48 -3.72
CA LEU A 49 20.21 -18.74 -4.24
C LEU A 49 18.89 -19.17 -3.59
N VAL A 50 18.68 -20.47 -3.35
CA VAL A 50 17.49 -20.96 -2.62
C VAL A 50 17.47 -20.41 -1.19
N ARG A 51 18.60 -20.47 -0.47
CA ARG A 51 18.73 -19.86 0.88
C ARG A 51 18.48 -18.35 0.86
N ALA A 52 18.89 -17.66 -0.21
CA ALA A 52 18.61 -16.24 -0.36
C ALA A 52 17.11 -15.94 -0.52
N LEU A 53 16.35 -16.78 -1.25
CA LEU A 53 14.89 -16.66 -1.33
C LEU A 53 14.22 -16.89 0.04
N GLU A 54 14.65 -17.90 0.78
CA GLU A 54 14.15 -18.18 2.14
C GLU A 54 14.40 -16.98 3.07
N ASN A 55 15.60 -16.40 3.02
CA ASN A 55 15.93 -15.21 3.81
C ASN A 55 15.06 -14.00 3.45
N ILE A 56 14.77 -13.78 2.16
CA ILE A 56 13.84 -12.71 1.75
C ILE A 56 12.45 -12.96 2.33
N ALA A 57 11.94 -14.19 2.26
CA ALA A 57 10.65 -14.55 2.83
C ALA A 57 10.60 -14.33 4.36
N GLU A 58 11.64 -14.72 5.09
CA GLU A 58 11.74 -14.48 6.53
C GLU A 58 11.84 -13.00 6.89
N LEU A 59 12.58 -12.21 6.12
CA LEU A 59 12.63 -10.75 6.31
C LEU A 59 11.25 -10.11 6.13
N GLU A 60 10.49 -10.55 5.14
CA GLU A 60 9.12 -10.09 4.92
C GLU A 60 8.19 -10.49 6.08
N ARG A 61 8.33 -11.71 6.61
CA ARG A 61 7.56 -12.17 7.79
C ARG A 61 7.91 -11.39 9.05
N ALA A 62 9.18 -11.04 9.25
CA ALA A 62 9.68 -10.39 10.45
C ALA A 62 9.50 -8.86 10.46
N GLY A 63 9.67 -8.20 9.32
CA GLY A 63 9.75 -6.73 9.21
C GLY A 63 8.80 -6.09 8.21
N ALA A 64 7.95 -6.90 7.55
CA ALA A 64 7.11 -6.56 6.40
C ALA A 64 7.91 -6.12 5.16
N PHE A 65 7.30 -6.28 3.98
CA PHE A 65 7.92 -5.94 2.70
C PHE A 65 8.50 -4.51 2.66
N SER A 66 9.69 -4.36 2.08
CA SER A 66 10.35 -3.09 1.80
C SER A 66 10.78 -3.02 0.34
N GLY A 67 10.85 -1.80 -0.21
CA GLY A 67 11.30 -1.57 -1.58
C GLY A 67 12.65 -2.24 -1.88
N GLY A 68 12.80 -2.75 -3.09
CA GLY A 68 13.97 -3.47 -3.59
C GLY A 68 13.95 -4.99 -3.35
N LEU A 69 13.14 -5.49 -2.40
CA LEU A 69 13.07 -6.94 -2.15
C LEU A 69 12.45 -7.71 -3.32
N GLY A 70 11.43 -7.15 -3.98
CA GLY A 70 10.80 -7.80 -5.13
C GLY A 70 11.74 -7.87 -6.33
N ILE A 71 12.56 -6.83 -6.54
CA ILE A 71 13.59 -6.82 -7.58
C ILE A 71 14.65 -7.88 -7.30
N ARG A 72 15.18 -7.94 -6.07
CA ARG A 72 16.19 -8.94 -5.68
C ARG A 72 15.66 -10.36 -5.83
N GLU A 73 14.43 -10.61 -5.37
CA GLU A 73 13.77 -11.90 -5.55
C GLU A 73 13.59 -12.25 -7.03
N SER A 74 13.20 -11.28 -7.88
CA SER A 74 13.03 -11.49 -9.31
C SER A 74 14.32 -11.97 -9.98
N VAL A 75 15.45 -11.30 -9.69
CA VAL A 75 16.78 -11.68 -10.21
C VAL A 75 17.15 -13.10 -9.77
N ILE A 76 16.97 -13.42 -8.48
CA ILE A 76 17.32 -14.75 -7.95
C ILE A 76 16.50 -15.85 -8.63
N ARG A 77 15.19 -15.62 -8.79
CA ARG A 77 14.29 -16.58 -9.46
C ARG A 77 14.63 -16.77 -10.93
N GLU A 78 15.01 -15.70 -11.65
CA GLU A 78 15.51 -15.80 -13.02
C GLU A 78 16.77 -16.67 -13.10
N SER A 79 17.74 -16.48 -12.19
CA SER A 79 18.96 -17.29 -12.12
C SER A 79 18.71 -18.77 -11.83
N LEU A 80 17.62 -19.08 -11.13
CA LEU A 80 17.17 -20.45 -10.83
C LEU A 80 16.36 -21.09 -11.97
N GLY A 81 16.02 -20.33 -13.01
CA GLY A 81 15.15 -20.75 -14.12
C GLY A 81 13.65 -20.65 -13.83
N ASP A 82 13.26 -20.07 -12.68
CA ASP A 82 11.87 -19.83 -12.30
C ASP A 82 11.39 -18.48 -12.86
N PHE A 83 11.09 -18.45 -14.15
CA PHE A 83 10.70 -17.21 -14.81
C PHE A 83 9.30 -16.72 -14.40
N SER A 84 8.36 -17.61 -14.08
CA SER A 84 7.05 -17.22 -13.57
C SER A 84 7.18 -16.51 -12.22
N GLY A 85 7.92 -17.11 -11.28
CA GLY A 85 8.17 -16.50 -10.00
C GLY A 85 8.93 -15.18 -10.14
N ALA A 86 9.86 -15.07 -11.10
CA ALA A 86 10.56 -13.81 -11.38
C ALA A 86 9.59 -12.69 -11.79
N VAL A 87 8.57 -13.00 -12.61
CA VAL A 87 7.51 -12.04 -12.99
C VAL A 87 6.67 -11.64 -11.78
N PHE A 88 6.27 -12.59 -10.93
CA PHE A 88 5.51 -12.27 -9.72
C PHE A 88 6.29 -11.42 -8.73
N ALA A 89 7.57 -11.70 -8.54
CA ALA A 89 8.45 -10.92 -7.66
C ALA A 89 8.64 -9.49 -8.17
N ALA A 90 8.80 -9.29 -9.47
CA ALA A 90 8.84 -7.96 -10.07
C ALA A 90 7.50 -7.23 -9.97
N PHE A 91 6.38 -7.93 -10.20
CA PHE A 91 5.06 -7.35 -10.01
C PHE A 91 4.82 -6.96 -8.54
N LYS A 92 5.29 -7.74 -7.57
CA LYS A 92 5.22 -7.39 -6.15
C LYS A 92 5.86 -6.03 -5.87
N GLU A 93 7.01 -5.75 -6.46
CA GLU A 93 7.66 -4.45 -6.35
C GLU A 93 6.80 -3.32 -6.96
N LEU A 94 6.31 -3.53 -8.18
CA LEU A 94 5.47 -2.54 -8.88
C LEU A 94 4.17 -2.26 -8.13
N ALA A 95 3.49 -3.30 -7.63
CA ALA A 95 2.26 -3.18 -6.86
C ALA A 95 2.50 -2.47 -5.52
N TRP A 96 3.63 -2.72 -4.86
CA TRP A 96 4.02 -1.97 -3.67
C TRP A 96 4.24 -0.48 -3.99
N ALA A 97 5.01 -0.18 -5.04
CA ALA A 97 5.29 1.18 -5.47
C ALA A 97 4.02 1.95 -5.87
N TYR A 98 3.14 1.30 -6.65
CA TYR A 98 1.84 1.86 -7.02
C TYR A 98 0.96 2.11 -5.80
N GLY A 99 0.84 1.12 -4.91
CA GLY A 99 0.06 1.25 -3.67
C GLY A 99 0.57 2.37 -2.75
N GLY A 100 1.88 2.62 -2.76
CA GLY A 100 2.52 3.74 -2.07
C GLY A 100 2.36 5.09 -2.76
N GLY A 101 1.83 5.15 -3.98
CA GLY A 101 1.72 6.36 -4.79
C GLY A 101 3.04 6.82 -5.44
N LEU A 102 4.06 5.94 -5.50
CA LEU A 102 5.37 6.25 -6.08
C LEU A 102 5.36 6.22 -7.62
N ILE A 103 4.50 5.39 -8.20
CA ILE A 103 4.27 5.28 -9.64
C ILE A 103 2.78 5.38 -9.93
N GLN A 104 2.44 5.78 -11.16
CA GLN A 104 1.07 5.77 -11.65
C GLN A 104 0.67 4.40 -12.19
N ARG A 105 -0.64 4.21 -12.40
CA ARG A 105 -1.19 2.95 -12.90
C ARG A 105 -0.64 2.60 -14.29
N GLU A 106 -0.50 3.62 -15.13
CA GLU A 106 0.00 3.48 -16.50
C GLU A 106 1.44 2.94 -16.50
N GLU A 107 2.29 3.40 -15.60
CA GLU A 107 3.69 2.93 -15.48
C GLU A 107 3.76 1.46 -15.04
N LEU A 108 2.85 1.04 -14.15
CA LEU A 108 2.70 -0.36 -13.74
C LEU A 108 2.25 -1.23 -14.91
N GLU A 109 1.22 -0.80 -15.66
CA GLU A 109 0.68 -1.54 -16.80
C GLU A 109 1.69 -1.64 -17.95
N GLU A 110 2.39 -0.56 -18.29
CA GLU A 110 3.48 -0.57 -19.28
C GLU A 110 4.60 -1.54 -18.93
N GLY A 111 4.95 -1.64 -17.63
CA GLY A 111 5.95 -2.59 -17.15
C GLY A 111 5.54 -4.03 -17.42
N LEU A 112 4.27 -4.35 -17.19
CA LEU A 112 3.70 -5.67 -17.40
C LEU A 112 3.44 -5.98 -18.89
N ASP A 113 3.06 -5.00 -19.70
CA ASP A 113 2.89 -5.18 -21.15
C ASP A 113 4.22 -5.52 -21.82
N ARG A 114 5.32 -4.86 -21.41
CA ARG A 114 6.67 -5.22 -21.87
C ARG A 114 7.05 -6.65 -21.47
N ALA A 115 6.65 -7.09 -20.28
CA ALA A 115 6.84 -8.46 -19.82
C ALA A 115 6.01 -9.47 -20.63
N ALA A 116 4.75 -9.13 -20.92
CA ALA A 116 3.80 -9.96 -21.66
C ALA A 116 4.19 -10.12 -23.13
N ALA A 117 4.91 -9.16 -23.71
CA ALA A 117 5.47 -9.26 -25.06
C ALA A 117 6.57 -10.32 -25.20
N LEU A 118 7.04 -10.90 -24.10
CA LEU A 118 7.97 -12.04 -24.11
C LEU A 118 7.19 -13.35 -24.29
N GLU A 119 7.56 -14.15 -25.28
CA GLU A 119 6.92 -15.44 -25.55
C GLU A 119 7.28 -16.52 -24.50
N GLY A 120 6.34 -17.43 -24.22
CA GLY A 120 6.51 -18.57 -23.33
C GLY A 120 5.81 -18.44 -21.97
N ILE A 121 6.32 -19.16 -20.96
CA ILE A 121 5.75 -19.21 -19.62
C ILE A 121 5.67 -17.80 -19.01
N SER A 122 6.72 -16.99 -19.15
CA SER A 122 6.77 -15.61 -18.64
C SER A 122 5.67 -14.72 -19.23
N GLY A 123 5.41 -14.82 -20.54
CA GLY A 123 4.36 -14.05 -21.21
C GLY A 123 2.97 -14.42 -20.70
N ARG A 124 2.70 -15.72 -20.50
CA ARG A 124 1.45 -16.20 -19.91
C ARG A 124 1.28 -15.69 -18.47
N THR A 125 2.33 -15.76 -17.65
CA THR A 125 2.29 -15.24 -16.27
C THR A 125 2.05 -13.73 -16.24
N ALA A 126 2.80 -12.95 -17.04
CA ALA A 126 2.62 -11.51 -17.13
C ALA A 126 1.21 -11.12 -17.59
N ARG A 127 0.62 -11.89 -18.52
CA ARG A 127 -0.77 -11.69 -18.94
C ARG A 127 -1.77 -11.96 -17.81
N GLY A 128 -1.57 -13.03 -17.03
CA GLY A 128 -2.40 -13.30 -15.85
C GLY A 128 -2.31 -12.18 -14.80
N VAL A 129 -1.12 -11.60 -14.61
CA VAL A 129 -0.93 -10.42 -13.74
C VAL A 129 -1.65 -9.19 -14.30
N LEU A 130 -1.60 -8.94 -15.61
CA LEU A 130 -2.39 -7.86 -16.23
C LEU A 130 -3.89 -8.08 -16.03
N ASP A 131 -4.38 -9.31 -16.23
CA ASP A 131 -5.77 -9.66 -15.96
C ASP A 131 -6.15 -9.35 -14.50
N PHE A 132 -5.27 -9.63 -13.55
CA PHE A 132 -5.46 -9.24 -12.14
C PHE A 132 -5.55 -7.72 -11.96
N VAL A 133 -4.62 -6.95 -12.54
CA VAL A 133 -4.61 -5.47 -12.45
C VAL A 133 -5.87 -4.84 -13.07
N HIS A 134 -6.40 -5.44 -14.13
CA HIS A 134 -7.62 -4.99 -14.79
C HIS A 134 -8.91 -5.52 -14.16
N GLY A 135 -8.83 -6.33 -13.11
CA GLY A 135 -9.97 -6.93 -12.44
C GLY A 135 -10.70 -8.02 -13.22
N ARG A 136 -10.01 -8.67 -14.15
CA ARG A 136 -10.43 -9.90 -14.83
C ARG A 136 -10.06 -11.11 -13.95
N TRP A 137 -10.74 -11.22 -12.81
CA TRP A 137 -10.36 -12.12 -11.71
C TRP A 137 -10.42 -13.61 -12.11
N ALA A 138 -11.40 -14.00 -12.92
CA ALA A 138 -11.55 -15.38 -13.35
C ALA A 138 -10.41 -15.80 -14.29
N GLU A 139 -10.05 -14.93 -15.23
CA GLU A 139 -8.97 -15.12 -16.19
C GLU A 139 -7.62 -15.16 -15.48
N ALA A 140 -7.37 -14.23 -14.56
CA ALA A 140 -6.18 -14.19 -13.73
C ALA A 140 -6.04 -15.48 -12.89
N ARG A 141 -7.14 -15.93 -12.28
CA ARG A 141 -7.17 -17.14 -11.46
C ARG A 141 -6.80 -18.40 -12.24
N VAL A 142 -7.26 -18.55 -13.49
CA VAL A 142 -6.87 -19.68 -14.34
C VAL A 142 -5.36 -19.77 -14.53
N VAL A 143 -4.69 -18.62 -14.67
CA VAL A 143 -3.22 -18.58 -14.76
C VAL A 143 -2.58 -18.94 -13.43
N PHE A 144 -3.05 -18.36 -12.32
CA PHE A 144 -2.43 -18.56 -11.01
C PHE A 144 -2.64 -19.97 -10.45
N ASP A 145 -3.82 -20.57 -10.62
CA ASP A 145 -4.11 -21.94 -10.19
C ASP A 145 -3.23 -22.96 -10.93
N SER A 146 -2.84 -22.68 -12.18
CA SER A 146 -1.90 -23.53 -12.92
C SER A 146 -0.45 -23.47 -12.42
N LEU A 147 -0.18 -22.56 -11.47
CA LEU A 147 1.13 -22.31 -10.87
C LEU A 147 1.14 -22.58 -9.35
N ASP A 148 0.04 -23.07 -8.76
CA ASP A 148 -0.15 -23.25 -7.30
C ASP A 148 0.66 -24.44 -6.72
N ASP A 149 1.15 -25.36 -7.57
CA ASP A 149 1.93 -26.52 -7.13
C ASP A 149 3.26 -26.10 -6.47
N GLY A 150 3.34 -26.30 -5.14
CA GLY A 150 4.55 -26.03 -4.35
C GLY A 150 4.73 -24.58 -3.90
N VAL A 151 3.70 -23.74 -4.06
CA VAL A 151 3.71 -22.34 -3.63
C VAL A 151 3.57 -22.23 -2.10
N GLU A 152 4.39 -21.39 -1.46
CA GLU A 152 4.27 -21.14 -0.02
C GLU A 152 2.88 -20.59 0.33
N LEU A 153 2.32 -21.03 1.45
CA LEU A 153 0.97 -20.66 1.91
C LEU A 153 0.77 -19.15 2.14
N ASP A 154 1.85 -18.41 2.33
CA ASP A 154 1.85 -16.97 2.52
C ASP A 154 2.60 -16.22 1.41
N SER A 155 2.87 -16.86 0.28
CA SER A 155 3.53 -16.21 -0.85
C SER A 155 2.66 -15.14 -1.51
N PHE A 156 3.30 -14.28 -2.30
CA PHE A 156 2.61 -13.24 -3.08
C PHE A 156 1.62 -13.81 -4.10
N VAL A 157 1.97 -14.90 -4.76
CA VAL A 157 1.06 -15.61 -5.66
C VAL A 157 -0.17 -16.09 -4.90
N ARG A 158 0.03 -16.66 -3.70
CA ARG A 158 -1.07 -17.11 -2.87
C ARG A 158 -1.99 -15.96 -2.46
N TRP A 159 -1.43 -14.81 -2.09
CA TRP A 159 -2.22 -13.60 -1.85
C TRP A 159 -3.07 -13.20 -3.07
N MET A 160 -2.49 -13.19 -4.27
CA MET A 160 -3.22 -12.89 -5.51
C MET A 160 -4.35 -13.88 -5.78
N ILE A 161 -4.12 -15.18 -5.58
CA ILE A 161 -5.16 -16.22 -5.69
C ILE A 161 -6.31 -15.95 -4.71
N LEU A 162 -5.99 -15.61 -3.46
CA LEU A 162 -7.00 -15.29 -2.45
C LEU A 162 -7.79 -14.02 -2.80
N CYS A 163 -7.14 -12.99 -3.34
CA CYS A 163 -7.80 -11.81 -3.90
C CYS A 163 -8.77 -12.19 -5.03
N CYS A 164 -8.34 -12.99 -6.00
CA CYS A 164 -9.21 -13.47 -7.07
C CYS A 164 -10.41 -14.26 -6.52
N ALA A 165 -10.17 -15.16 -5.56
CA ALA A 165 -11.23 -15.95 -4.95
C ALA A 165 -12.29 -15.08 -4.28
N LEU A 166 -11.86 -14.08 -3.50
CA LEU A 166 -12.77 -13.16 -2.79
C LEU A 166 -13.49 -12.16 -3.72
N GLU A 167 -12.87 -11.76 -4.83
CA GLU A 167 -13.56 -10.93 -5.83
C GLU A 167 -14.57 -11.73 -6.65
N ILE A 168 -14.33 -13.01 -6.89
CA ILE A 168 -15.26 -13.92 -7.58
C ILE A 168 -16.42 -14.30 -6.65
N ASP A 169 -16.13 -14.69 -5.41
CA ASP A 169 -17.11 -15.02 -4.38
C ASP A 169 -16.74 -14.40 -3.03
N ARG A 170 -17.41 -13.29 -2.71
CA ARG A 170 -17.23 -12.57 -1.44
C ARG A 170 -17.63 -13.39 -0.20
N ASN A 171 -18.36 -14.50 -0.38
CA ASN A 171 -18.80 -15.37 0.71
C ASN A 171 -17.85 -16.56 0.93
N ASP A 172 -16.75 -16.67 0.19
CA ASP A 172 -15.75 -17.72 0.39
C ASP A 172 -15.05 -17.56 1.76
N ARG A 173 -15.58 -18.26 2.76
CA ARG A 173 -15.07 -18.23 4.13
C ARG A 173 -13.67 -18.81 4.25
N GLN A 174 -13.31 -19.76 3.40
CA GLN A 174 -11.99 -20.38 3.43
C GLN A 174 -10.94 -19.41 2.90
N ALA A 175 -11.21 -18.77 1.75
CA ALA A 175 -10.36 -17.71 1.21
C ALA A 175 -10.25 -16.54 2.19
N ALA A 176 -11.36 -16.10 2.78
CA ALA A 176 -11.37 -15.03 3.78
C ALA A 176 -10.52 -15.35 5.03
N SER A 177 -10.56 -16.61 5.49
CA SER A 177 -9.74 -17.05 6.62
C SER A 177 -8.26 -17.07 6.25
N ALA A 178 -7.89 -17.65 5.10
CA ALA A 178 -6.52 -17.69 4.62
C ALA A 178 -5.96 -16.29 4.37
N TYR A 179 -6.78 -15.37 3.83
CA TYR A 179 -6.41 -13.98 3.60
C TYR A 179 -5.98 -13.26 4.88
N ARG A 180 -6.64 -13.53 6.01
CA ARG A 180 -6.25 -12.98 7.31
C ARG A 180 -4.99 -13.61 7.87
N ALA A 181 -4.74 -14.89 7.59
CA ALA A 181 -3.59 -15.61 8.10
C ALA A 181 -2.25 -15.06 7.54
N ILE A 182 -2.26 -14.54 6.31
CA ILE A 182 -1.07 -14.00 5.63
C ILE A 182 -0.75 -12.54 6.01
N ARG A 183 -1.53 -11.92 6.90
CA ARG A 183 -1.44 -10.50 7.27
C ARG A 183 -0.04 -10.02 7.62
N ALA A 184 0.74 -10.83 8.34
CA ALA A 184 2.05 -10.43 8.86
C ALA A 184 3.01 -10.01 7.71
N ARG A 185 3.04 -10.80 6.64
CA ARG A 185 3.91 -10.57 5.47
C ARG A 185 3.53 -9.30 4.68
N TYR A 186 2.23 -8.97 4.65
CA TYR A 186 1.68 -7.85 3.86
C TYR A 186 1.38 -6.61 4.69
N ALA A 187 1.89 -6.51 5.92
CA ALA A 187 1.55 -5.41 6.82
C ALA A 187 1.91 -4.02 6.26
N LYS A 188 2.89 -3.93 5.35
CA LYS A 188 3.32 -2.69 4.65
C LYS A 188 2.81 -2.58 3.21
N PHE A 189 1.82 -3.38 2.81
CA PHE A 189 1.29 -3.40 1.46
C PHE A 189 -0.08 -2.70 1.43
N PRO A 190 -0.20 -1.45 0.94
CA PRO A 190 -1.47 -0.72 0.97
C PRO A 190 -2.61 -1.48 0.29
N GLU A 191 -2.33 -2.16 -0.85
CA GLU A 191 -3.34 -2.92 -1.58
C GLU A 191 -3.92 -4.08 -0.74
N TYR A 192 -3.12 -4.75 0.10
CA TYR A 192 -3.62 -5.81 0.98
C TYR A 192 -4.70 -5.25 1.92
N TRP A 193 -4.45 -4.09 2.50
CA TRP A 193 -5.40 -3.45 3.41
C TRP A 193 -6.64 -2.94 2.68
N PHE A 194 -6.46 -2.32 1.52
CA PHE A 194 -7.55 -1.89 0.64
C PHE A 194 -8.50 -3.03 0.27
N ARG A 195 -7.95 -4.15 -0.22
CA ARG A 195 -8.72 -5.32 -0.64
C ARG A 195 -9.51 -5.89 0.53
N GLY A 196 -8.87 -6.08 1.69
CA GLY A 196 -9.55 -6.55 2.89
C GLY A 196 -10.66 -5.59 3.35
N ALA A 197 -10.47 -4.28 3.22
CA ALA A 197 -11.52 -3.30 3.52
C ALA A 197 -12.77 -3.47 2.65
N ARG A 198 -12.62 -3.91 1.39
CA ARG A 198 -13.73 -4.18 0.46
C ARG A 198 -14.41 -5.53 0.69
N PHE A 199 -13.69 -6.51 1.23
CA PHE A 199 -14.20 -7.87 1.45
C PHE A 199 -14.86 -8.06 2.82
N PHE A 200 -14.32 -7.40 3.85
CA PHE A 200 -14.84 -7.52 5.20
C PHE A 200 -15.90 -6.43 5.49
N SER A 201 -16.53 -6.52 6.66
CA SER A 201 -17.58 -5.60 7.07
C SER A 201 -17.40 -5.12 8.51
N GLY A 202 -18.10 -4.03 8.84
CA GLY A 202 -18.09 -3.44 10.18
C GLY A 202 -16.70 -3.00 10.62
N VAL A 203 -16.38 -3.28 11.89
CA VAL A 203 -15.11 -2.85 12.53
C VAL A 203 -13.88 -3.40 11.79
N ILE A 204 -13.97 -4.59 11.20
CA ILE A 204 -12.85 -5.18 10.45
C ILE A 204 -12.58 -4.38 9.18
N ALA A 205 -13.64 -4.00 8.44
CA ALA A 205 -13.48 -3.17 7.24
C ALA A 205 -12.85 -1.82 7.59
N ALA A 206 -13.30 -1.20 8.70
CA ALA A 206 -12.75 0.05 9.18
C ALA A 206 -11.26 -0.07 9.56
N GLU A 207 -10.87 -1.12 10.30
CA GLU A 207 -9.46 -1.36 10.67
C GLU A 207 -8.57 -1.54 9.43
N TYR A 208 -9.05 -2.26 8.42
CA TYR A 208 -8.33 -2.44 7.17
C TYR A 208 -8.22 -1.13 6.38
N ALA A 209 -9.31 -0.38 6.25
CA ALA A 209 -9.32 0.91 5.57
C ALA A 209 -8.39 1.93 6.25
N GLU A 210 -8.40 1.99 7.59
CA GLU A 210 -7.53 2.88 8.37
C GLU A 210 -6.05 2.54 8.14
N ARG A 211 -5.69 1.25 8.14
CA ARG A 211 -4.30 0.84 7.84
C ARG A 211 -3.88 1.16 6.41
N CYS A 212 -4.77 1.01 5.44
CA CYS A 212 -4.48 1.38 4.05
C CYS A 212 -4.13 2.86 3.95
N VAL A 213 -4.98 3.74 4.51
CA VAL A 213 -4.75 5.19 4.49
C VAL A 213 -3.52 5.55 5.30
N ALA A 214 -3.29 4.92 6.47
CA ALA A 214 -2.13 5.20 7.31
C ALA A 214 -0.79 4.88 6.61
N LEU A 215 -0.76 3.84 5.75
CA LEU A 215 0.44 3.49 4.99
C LEU A 215 0.71 4.44 3.83
N ALA A 216 -0.34 4.88 3.13
CA ALA A 216 -0.21 5.75 1.97
C ALA A 216 -1.39 6.73 1.89
N PRO A 217 -1.38 7.84 2.67
CA PRO A 217 -2.51 8.76 2.76
C PRO A 217 -2.90 9.42 1.42
N GLY A 218 -1.93 9.55 0.51
CA GLY A 218 -2.11 10.05 -0.86
C GLY A 218 -2.03 8.95 -1.94
N GLY A 219 -1.99 7.67 -1.55
CA GLY A 219 -1.93 6.55 -2.48
C GLY A 219 -3.25 6.32 -3.22
N PRO A 220 -3.24 5.52 -4.29
CA PRO A 220 -4.39 5.31 -5.19
C PRO A 220 -5.62 4.71 -4.49
N PHE A 221 -5.43 4.04 -3.35
CA PHE A 221 -6.49 3.37 -2.60
C PHE A 221 -7.07 4.23 -1.46
N ALA A 222 -6.45 5.38 -1.16
CA ALA A 222 -6.74 6.12 0.06
C ALA A 222 -8.14 6.76 0.04
N GLU A 223 -8.57 7.27 -1.11
CA GLU A 223 -9.89 7.91 -1.25
C GLU A 223 -11.04 6.90 -1.03
N GLU A 224 -10.98 5.75 -1.68
CA GLU A 224 -11.99 4.69 -1.51
C GLU A 224 -11.99 4.17 -0.05
N CYS A 225 -10.82 3.99 0.57
CA CYS A 225 -10.73 3.61 1.97
C CYS A 225 -11.31 4.68 2.91
N ARG A 226 -11.11 5.97 2.64
CA ARG A 226 -11.78 7.04 3.39
C ARG A 226 -13.29 6.96 3.24
N GLY A 227 -13.80 6.60 2.05
CA GLY A 227 -15.23 6.33 1.84
C GLY A 227 -15.75 5.19 2.73
N ILE A 228 -15.00 4.08 2.80
CA ILE A 228 -15.34 2.95 3.68
C ILE A 228 -15.32 3.37 5.15
N LEU A 229 -14.30 4.12 5.58
CA LEU A 229 -14.21 4.65 6.94
C LEU A 229 -15.38 5.56 7.27
N ALA A 230 -15.75 6.48 6.37
CA ALA A 230 -16.86 7.41 6.55
C ALA A 230 -18.15 6.67 6.86
N VAL A 231 -18.51 5.67 6.04
CA VAL A 231 -19.67 4.82 6.28
C VAL A 231 -19.59 4.13 7.64
N CYS A 232 -18.42 3.59 8.00
CA CYS A 232 -18.24 2.89 9.28
C CYS A 232 -18.42 3.80 10.51
N VAL A 233 -18.13 5.10 10.39
CA VAL A 233 -18.27 6.07 11.48
C VAL A 233 -19.51 6.97 11.36
N GLY A 234 -20.44 6.64 10.46
CA GLY A 234 -21.70 7.37 10.30
C GLY A 234 -21.56 8.74 9.64
N ILE A 235 -20.52 8.94 8.82
CA ILE A 235 -20.28 10.13 8.01
C ILE A 235 -20.79 9.88 6.58
N ASP A 236 -21.38 10.92 5.99
CA ASP A 236 -21.82 10.89 4.59
C ASP A 236 -20.60 10.68 3.67
N PRO A 237 -20.64 9.73 2.72
CA PRO A 237 -19.52 9.47 1.81
C PRO A 237 -19.02 10.71 1.05
N LYS A 238 -19.88 11.72 0.80
CA LYS A 238 -19.45 12.97 0.16
C LYS A 238 -18.44 13.77 0.99
N ASP A 239 -18.47 13.58 2.31
CA ASP A 239 -17.62 14.25 3.29
C ASP A 239 -16.39 13.39 3.67
N ALA A 240 -16.23 12.21 3.04
CA ALA A 240 -15.14 11.28 3.35
C ALA A 240 -13.74 11.89 3.12
N SER A 241 -13.59 12.80 2.17
CA SER A 241 -12.33 13.48 1.88
C SER A 241 -11.84 14.39 3.02
N ALA A 242 -12.74 14.78 3.94
CA ALA A 242 -12.40 15.53 5.14
C ALA A 242 -11.88 14.65 6.28
N LEU A 243 -12.10 13.33 6.23
CA LEU A 243 -11.58 12.42 7.24
C LEU A 243 -10.06 12.32 7.21
N ARG A 244 -9.49 12.24 8.40
CA ARG A 244 -8.08 11.91 8.63
C ARG A 244 -8.01 10.78 9.63
N CYS A 245 -7.19 9.78 9.33
CA CYS A 245 -6.90 8.68 10.23
C CYS A 245 -6.09 9.18 11.42
N ARG A 246 -6.00 8.37 12.47
CA ARG A 246 -5.27 8.75 13.68
C ARG A 246 -3.82 9.14 13.42
N SER A 247 -3.12 8.38 12.58
CA SER A 247 -1.72 8.65 12.22
C SER A 247 -1.55 9.98 11.47
N GLU A 248 -2.49 10.33 10.58
CA GLU A 248 -2.48 11.62 9.88
C GLU A 248 -2.66 12.79 10.86
N ILE A 249 -3.59 12.65 11.83
CA ILE A 249 -3.82 13.64 12.87
C ILE A 249 -2.56 13.81 13.74
N GLU A 250 -1.96 12.71 14.18
CA GLU A 250 -0.74 12.71 14.98
C GLU A 250 0.44 13.34 14.23
N SER A 251 0.61 13.05 12.94
CA SER A 251 1.65 13.64 12.10
C SER A 251 1.49 15.15 11.98
N LEU A 252 0.28 15.64 11.66
CA LEU A 252 0.00 17.08 11.55
C LEU A 252 0.27 17.83 12.86
N ILE A 253 -0.11 17.22 13.99
CA ILE A 253 0.14 17.78 15.32
C ILE A 253 1.63 17.81 15.64
N SER A 254 2.33 16.69 15.41
CA SER A 254 3.78 16.58 15.63
C SER A 254 4.53 17.61 14.79
N ASP A 255 4.22 17.71 13.49
CA ASP A 255 4.84 18.67 12.59
C ASP A 255 4.60 20.12 13.01
N SER A 256 3.36 20.44 13.38
CA SER A 256 2.99 21.77 13.87
C SER A 256 3.72 22.14 15.15
N VAL A 257 3.85 21.20 16.10
CA VAL A 257 4.57 21.41 17.36
C VAL A 257 6.07 21.55 17.13
N ASN A 258 6.67 20.65 16.35
CA ASN A 258 8.12 20.62 16.09
C ASN A 258 8.59 21.87 15.34
N ARG A 259 7.78 22.38 14.40
CA ARG A 259 8.07 23.62 13.67
C ARG A 259 7.59 24.86 14.40
N GLY A 260 6.74 24.69 15.40
CA GLY A 260 6.11 25.78 16.14
C GLY A 260 5.15 26.62 15.29
N GLU A 261 4.57 26.03 14.25
CA GLU A 261 3.73 26.65 13.22
C GLU A 261 2.27 26.15 13.33
N PRO A 262 1.36 26.89 14.00
CA PRO A 262 -0.04 26.48 14.17
C PRO A 262 -0.80 26.30 12.85
N GLY A 263 -0.40 27.03 11.80
CA GLY A 263 -1.03 26.96 10.46
C GLY A 263 -0.99 25.58 9.82
N LEU A 264 -0.05 24.71 10.23
CA LEU A 264 0.03 23.32 9.77
C LEU A 264 -1.16 22.46 10.25
N LEU A 265 -1.98 22.96 11.18
CA LEU A 265 -3.21 22.29 11.64
C LEU A 265 -4.44 22.60 10.77
N ALA A 266 -4.34 23.52 9.81
CA ALA A 266 -5.46 23.86 8.93
C ALA A 266 -6.13 22.64 8.24
N PRO A 267 -5.39 21.58 7.83
CA PRO A 267 -5.98 20.36 7.29
C PRO A 267 -6.90 19.60 8.26
N LEU A 268 -6.85 19.87 9.58
CA LEU A 268 -7.76 19.28 10.57
C LEU A 268 -9.09 20.03 10.69
N PHE A 269 -9.22 21.23 10.12
CA PHE A 269 -10.47 22.01 10.21
C PHE A 269 -11.64 21.35 9.50
N PRO A 270 -11.50 20.84 8.26
CA PRO A 270 -12.57 20.06 7.64
C PRO A 270 -12.98 18.85 8.48
N LEU A 271 -12.01 18.16 9.12
CA LEU A 271 -12.27 17.03 10.00
C LEU A 271 -13.15 17.45 11.19
N ILE A 272 -12.72 18.43 11.99
CA ILE A 272 -13.48 18.82 13.20
C ILE A 272 -14.82 19.50 12.87
N ALA A 273 -15.03 19.94 11.63
CA ALA A 273 -16.31 20.43 11.14
C ALA A 273 -17.34 19.32 10.83
N LEU A 274 -16.92 18.05 10.82
CA LEU A 274 -17.81 16.91 10.61
C LEU A 274 -18.70 16.60 11.85
N PRO A 275 -19.78 15.82 11.66
CA PRO A 275 -20.48 15.16 12.76
C PRO A 275 -19.57 14.42 13.74
N ASP A 276 -20.04 14.31 14.98
CA ASP A 276 -19.26 13.71 16.07
C ASP A 276 -19.00 12.23 15.79
N ASN A 277 -17.73 11.86 15.83
CA ASN A 277 -17.24 10.51 15.67
C ASN A 277 -15.89 10.36 16.38
N SER A 278 -15.33 9.14 16.38
CA SER A 278 -14.06 8.86 17.04
C SER A 278 -12.90 9.76 16.57
N TYR A 279 -12.83 10.09 15.28
CA TYR A 279 -11.76 10.91 14.71
C TYR A 279 -11.91 12.40 15.04
N THR A 280 -13.14 12.95 14.99
CA THR A 280 -13.37 14.35 15.34
C THR A 280 -13.14 14.62 16.82
N VAL A 281 -13.59 13.71 17.69
CA VAL A 281 -13.35 13.80 19.13
C VAL A 281 -11.85 13.69 19.44
N TYR A 282 -11.15 12.77 18.78
CA TYR A 282 -9.70 12.63 18.94
C TYR A 282 -8.95 13.91 18.53
N ALA A 283 -9.22 14.42 17.33
CA ALA A 283 -8.59 15.65 16.82
C ALA A 283 -8.91 16.87 17.71
N ALA A 284 -10.17 17.07 18.09
CA ALA A 284 -10.57 18.17 18.96
C ALA A 284 -9.91 18.08 20.35
N GLY A 285 -9.83 16.88 20.93
CA GLY A 285 -9.13 16.66 22.20
C GLY A 285 -7.64 17.00 22.11
N ALA A 286 -6.98 16.57 21.04
CA ALA A 286 -5.56 16.84 20.82
C ALA A 286 -5.28 18.33 20.55
N MET A 287 -6.11 18.99 19.74
CA MET A 287 -6.04 20.44 19.51
C MET A 287 -6.31 21.24 20.79
N ARG A 288 -7.22 20.79 21.65
CA ARG A 288 -7.47 21.39 22.96
C ARG A 288 -6.26 21.32 23.88
N ALA A 289 -5.49 20.23 23.85
CA ALA A 289 -4.23 20.15 24.57
C ALA A 289 -3.21 21.19 24.05
N LEU A 290 -3.14 21.40 22.73
CA LEU A 290 -2.29 22.44 22.13
C LEU A 290 -2.72 23.85 22.50
N ALA A 291 -4.02 24.10 22.71
CA ALA A 291 -4.55 25.39 23.12
C ALA A 291 -4.07 25.85 24.51
N ALA A 292 -3.41 24.98 25.29
CA ALA A 292 -2.69 25.41 26.50
C ALA A 292 -1.46 26.28 26.18
N VAL A 293 -0.96 26.25 24.95
CA VAL A 293 0.16 27.07 24.48
C VAL A 293 -0.38 28.34 23.80
N PRO A 294 -0.01 29.55 24.26
CA PRO A 294 -0.63 30.81 23.80
C PRO A 294 -0.69 30.99 22.28
N ARG A 295 0.39 30.68 21.56
CA ARG A 295 0.44 30.80 20.09
C ARG A 295 -0.62 29.98 19.36
N PHE A 296 -0.93 28.79 19.87
CA PHE A 296 -1.93 27.90 19.28
C PHE A 296 -3.33 28.37 19.66
N ALA A 297 -3.51 28.83 20.90
CA ALA A 297 -4.77 29.40 21.36
C ALA A 297 -5.15 30.65 20.55
N ASP A 298 -4.20 31.55 20.29
CA ASP A 298 -4.42 32.76 19.49
C ASP A 298 -4.82 32.39 18.06
N TYR A 299 -4.10 31.45 17.43
CA TYR A 299 -4.43 30.93 16.11
C TYR A 299 -5.85 30.33 16.05
N PHE A 300 -6.23 29.46 17.00
CA PHE A 300 -7.57 28.88 17.02
C PHE A 300 -8.67 29.92 17.25
N ARG A 301 -8.41 30.97 18.05
CA ARG A 301 -9.38 32.07 18.25
C ARG A 301 -9.55 32.91 16.98
N GLU A 302 -8.46 33.19 16.27
CA GLU A 302 -8.53 33.88 14.97
C GLU A 302 -9.32 33.06 13.95
N GLU A 303 -9.04 31.77 13.84
CA GLU A 303 -9.74 30.88 12.92
C GLU A 303 -11.21 30.70 13.31
N ALA A 304 -11.53 30.64 14.61
CA ALA A 304 -12.92 30.61 15.10
C ALA A 304 -13.69 31.86 14.65
N ALA A 305 -13.07 33.05 14.75
CA ALA A 305 -13.69 34.31 14.35
C ALA A 305 -13.91 34.44 12.83
N ARG A 306 -13.14 33.71 12.02
CA ARG A 306 -13.28 33.64 10.55
C ARG A 306 -14.21 32.52 10.08
N SER A 307 -14.50 31.56 10.96
CA SER A 307 -15.30 30.37 10.66
C SER A 307 -16.77 30.57 10.98
N SER A 308 -17.62 29.64 10.51
CA SER A 308 -19.04 29.60 10.86
C SER A 308 -19.52 28.17 11.09
N GLY A 309 -20.71 28.02 11.67
CA GLY A 309 -21.33 26.73 11.95
C GLY A 309 -20.49 25.87 12.90
N ARG A 310 -20.48 24.55 12.65
CA ARG A 310 -19.84 23.56 13.54
C ARG A 310 -18.35 23.81 13.75
N LEU A 311 -17.64 24.30 12.73
CA LEU A 311 -16.21 24.59 12.85
C LEU A 311 -15.95 25.69 13.89
N ALA A 312 -16.71 26.79 13.84
CA ALA A 312 -16.58 27.87 14.81
C ALA A 312 -16.90 27.39 16.23
N GLU A 313 -17.97 26.62 16.41
CA GLU A 313 -18.35 26.02 17.69
C GLU A 313 -17.22 25.11 18.24
N ARG A 314 -16.64 24.26 17.40
CA ARG A 314 -15.58 23.32 17.79
C ARG A 314 -14.28 24.04 18.14
N LEU A 315 -13.89 25.06 17.39
CA LEU A 315 -12.71 25.89 17.70
C LEU A 315 -12.91 26.71 18.99
N ALA A 316 -14.12 27.21 19.25
CA ALA A 316 -14.46 27.86 20.50
C ALA A 316 -14.36 26.89 21.69
N TYR A 317 -14.90 25.68 21.56
CA TYR A 317 -14.77 24.61 22.55
C TYR A 317 -13.30 24.23 22.82
N ILE A 318 -12.48 24.09 21.77
CA ILE A 318 -11.03 23.84 21.86
C ILE A 318 -10.33 24.93 22.68
N CYS A 319 -10.73 26.18 22.52
CA CYS A 319 -10.22 27.32 23.30
C CYS A 319 -10.78 27.43 24.73
N GLY A 320 -11.66 26.52 25.15
CA GLY A 320 -12.27 26.55 26.49
C GLY A 320 -13.43 27.54 26.65
N ALA A 321 -14.00 28.06 25.56
CA ALA A 321 -15.26 28.78 25.64
C ALA A 321 -16.39 27.79 26.00
N ALA A 322 -17.26 28.18 26.92
CA ALA A 322 -18.50 27.45 27.16
C ALA A 322 -19.39 27.57 25.91
N LEU A 323 -19.82 26.44 25.37
CA LEU A 323 -20.80 26.36 24.28
C LEU A 323 -22.18 26.82 24.76
#